data_AF-A0A4Y2BW57-F1
#
_entry.id   AF-A0A4Y2BW57-F1
#
_cell.length_a   1.000
_cell.length_b   1.000
_cell.length_c   1.000
_cell.angle_alpha   90.00
_cell.angle_beta   90.00
_cell.angle_gamma   90.00
#
_symmetry.space_group_name_H-M   'P 1'
#
loop_
_entity.id
_entity.type
_entity.pdbx_description
1 polymer ?
#
loop_
_entity_poly.entity_id
_entity_poly.type
_entity_poly.pdbx_seq_one_letter_code
_entity_poly.pdbx_strand_id
1 'polypeptide(L)'
;MTVCRGKETCGRCSEIGHNSKSCTSTPKCSNCKAEHPSYSRKCPQCVEEKEIQTIKVARNTSFAEARKIVTSRTPTVGVSYSSMASICPHCKNPASAQAETPPDNNPIPLSK
;
A
#
# COMPACT_ATOMS: atom_id res chain seq x y z
N MET A 1 -21.13 13.46 27.83
CA MET A 1 -20.04 13.93 26.95
C MET A 1 -19.05 12.81 26.77
N THR A 2 -18.82 12.37 25.53
CA THR A 2 -17.79 11.37 25.24
C THR A 2 -16.48 12.12 24.97
N VAL A 3 -15.56 12.08 25.92
CA VAL A 3 -14.21 12.63 25.75
C VAL A 3 -13.33 11.62 25.02
N CYS A 4 -12.53 12.09 24.07
CA CYS A 4 -11.57 11.24 23.39
C CYS A 4 -10.49 10.80 24.39
N ARG A 5 -10.25 9.49 24.52
CA ARG A 5 -9.16 8.95 25.37
C ARG A 5 -7.78 9.13 24.75
N GLY A 6 -7.72 9.50 23.47
CA GLY A 6 -6.48 9.71 22.73
C GLY A 6 -5.80 11.02 23.09
N LYS A 7 -4.47 11.05 23.00
CA LYS A 7 -3.68 12.28 23.07
C LYS A 7 -3.86 13.07 21.77
N GLU A 8 -3.86 14.40 21.86
CA GLU A 8 -3.94 15.27 20.69
C GLU A 8 -2.77 14.97 19.74
N THR A 9 -3.10 14.55 18.51
CA THR A 9 -2.12 14.17 17.50
C THR A 9 -2.29 15.08 16.30
N CYS A 10 -1.19 15.63 15.81
CA CYS A 10 -1.20 16.57 14.70
C CYS A 10 -1.43 15.84 13.37
N GLY A 11 -2.54 16.13 12.68
CA GLY A 11 -2.82 15.63 11.33
C GLY A 11 -1.87 16.13 10.22
N ARG A 12 -0.93 17.05 10.50
CA ARG A 12 0.09 17.51 9.55
C ARG A 12 1.37 16.68 9.64
N CYS A 13 1.97 16.60 10.83
CA CYS A 13 3.27 15.94 11.05
C CYS A 13 3.18 14.60 11.80
N SER A 14 1.98 14.18 12.23
CA SER A 14 1.73 12.96 12.99
C SER A 14 2.37 12.91 14.39
N GLU A 15 2.88 14.03 14.90
CA GLU A 15 3.42 14.14 16.26
C GLU A 15 2.33 14.41 17.29
N ILE A 16 2.57 13.95 18.52
CA ILE A 16 1.64 14.10 19.65
C ILE A 16 1.95 15.41 20.41
N GLY A 17 0.93 16.05 20.96
CA GLY A 17 1.08 17.21 21.87
C GLY A 17 0.71 18.56 21.27
N HIS A 18 0.18 18.60 20.04
CA HIS A 18 -0.37 19.81 19.43
C HIS A 18 -1.37 19.49 18.31
N ASN A 19 -2.21 20.46 17.95
CA ASN A 19 -3.07 20.39 16.76
C ASN A 19 -2.39 20.87 15.48
N SER A 20 -3.05 20.63 14.34
CA SER A 20 -2.54 21.00 13.02
C SER A 20 -2.68 22.48 12.65
N LYS A 21 -3.37 23.31 13.44
CA LYS A 21 -3.70 24.70 13.04
C LYS A 21 -2.45 25.59 13.02
N SER A 22 -1.54 25.40 13.97
CA SER A 22 -0.29 26.17 14.11
C SER A 22 0.97 25.34 13.81
N CYS A 23 0.81 24.13 13.26
CA CYS A 23 1.94 23.25 12.98
C CYS A 23 2.72 23.71 11.74
N THR A 24 4.00 24.06 11.95
CA THR A 24 4.96 24.44 10.90
C THR A 24 5.93 23.32 10.54
N SER A 25 5.87 22.19 11.23
CA SER A 25 6.72 21.03 10.97
C SER A 25 6.50 20.46 9.56
N THR A 26 7.50 19.69 9.10
CA THR A 26 7.42 18.94 7.85
C THR A 26 6.22 17.98 7.88
N PRO A 27 5.43 17.92 6.80
CA PRO A 27 4.25 17.07 6.77
C PRO A 27 4.67 15.60 6.72
N LYS A 28 4.01 14.76 7.51
CA LYS A 28 4.26 13.33 7.58
C LYS A 28 2.95 12.61 7.81
N CYS A 29 2.66 11.64 6.96
CA CYS A 29 1.43 10.90 7.01
C CYS A 29 1.52 9.75 8.02
N SER A 30 0.59 9.68 8.96
CA SER A 30 0.51 8.57 9.92
C SER A 30 0.18 7.24 9.27
N ASN A 31 -0.48 7.25 8.10
CA ASN A 31 -0.98 6.05 7.42
C ASN A 31 0.09 5.40 6.52
N CYS A 32 0.75 6.18 5.66
CA CYS A 32 1.73 5.66 4.70
C CYS A 32 3.17 6.13 4.95
N LYS A 33 3.41 6.96 5.98
CA LYS A 33 4.73 7.49 6.37
C LYS A 33 5.42 8.39 5.33
N ALA A 34 4.73 8.75 4.25
CA ALA A 34 5.24 9.66 3.21
C ALA A 34 5.08 11.14 3.61
N GLU A 35 5.75 12.01 2.85
CA GLU A 35 5.77 13.46 3.04
C GLU A 35 4.49 14.13 2.53
N HIS A 36 3.41 14.00 3.31
CA HIS A 36 2.15 14.73 3.14
C HIS A 36 1.33 14.64 4.44
N PRO A 37 0.37 15.55 4.68
CA PRO A 37 -0.50 15.45 5.84
C PRO A 37 -1.40 14.22 5.79
N SER A 38 -1.85 13.73 6.95
CA SER A 38 -2.70 12.53 7.06
C SER A 38 -4.05 12.65 6.37
N TYR A 39 -4.58 13.87 6.21
CA TYR A 39 -5.84 14.16 5.52
C TYR A 39 -5.68 14.35 4.00
N SER A 40 -4.47 14.16 3.44
CA SER A 40 -4.24 14.26 1.99
C SER A 40 -5.04 13.22 1.23
N ARG A 41 -5.80 13.66 0.22
CA ARG A 41 -6.57 12.78 -0.70
C ARG A 41 -5.68 11.96 -1.64
N LYS A 42 -4.39 12.30 -1.74
CA LYS A 42 -3.39 11.59 -2.54
C LYS A 42 -2.71 10.44 -1.79
N CYS A 43 -3.03 10.24 -0.52
CA CYS A 43 -2.46 9.14 0.27
C CYS A 43 -2.90 7.79 -0.30
N PRO A 44 -1.99 6.90 -0.73
CA PRO A 44 -2.34 5.62 -1.35
C PRO A 44 -3.15 4.74 -0.38
N GLN A 45 -2.75 4.70 0.89
CA GLN A 45 -3.46 3.97 1.94
C GLN A 45 -4.89 4.50 2.18
N CYS A 46 -5.09 5.83 2.13
CA CYS A 46 -6.43 6.40 2.28
C CYS A 46 -7.33 6.12 1.06
N VAL A 47 -6.75 6.08 -0.14
CA VAL A 47 -7.47 5.72 -1.36
C VAL A 47 -7.89 4.25 -1.32
N GLU A 48 -6.99 3.35 -0.93
CA GLU A 48 -7.26 1.92 -0.78
C GLU A 48 -8.38 1.66 0.24
N GLU A 49 -8.27 2.23 1.44
CA GLU A 49 -9.30 2.07 2.49
C GLU A 49 -10.68 2.63 2.06
N LYS A 50 -10.71 3.69 1.25
CA LYS A 50 -11.96 4.20 0.66
C LYS A 50 -12.55 3.21 -0.35
N GLU A 51 -11.73 2.58 -1.18
CA GLU A 51 -12.20 1.56 -2.13
C GLU A 51 -12.74 0.33 -1.38
N ILE A 52 -12.05 -0.14 -0.34
CA ILE A 52 -12.51 -1.25 0.50
C ILE A 52 -13.89 -0.95 1.08
N GLN A 53 -14.09 0.23 1.66
CA GLN A 53 -15.39 0.64 2.19
C GLN A 53 -16.47 0.73 1.09
N THR A 54 -16.10 1.23 -0.09
CA THR A 54 -17.01 1.33 -1.24
C THR A 54 -17.47 -0.05 -1.68
N ILE A 55 -16.56 -1.01 -1.82
CA ILE A 55 -16.88 -2.40 -2.20
C ILE A 55 -17.73 -3.07 -1.13
N LYS A 56 -17.36 -2.90 0.15
CA LYS A 56 -18.11 -3.45 1.28
C LYS A 56 -19.59 -3.05 1.21
N VAL A 57 -19.87 -1.76 1.02
CA VAL A 57 -21.24 -1.24 0.96
C VAL A 57 -21.93 -1.60 -0.36
N ALA A 58 -21.24 -1.44 -1.49
CA ALA A 58 -21.82 -1.65 -2.82
C ALA A 58 -22.15 -3.13 -3.11
N ARG A 59 -21.38 -4.06 -2.54
CA ARG A 59 -21.58 -5.52 -2.74
C ARG A 59 -22.13 -6.23 -1.52
N ASN A 60 -22.35 -5.51 -0.42
CA ASN A 60 -22.79 -6.05 0.86
C ASN A 60 -21.91 -7.22 1.36
N THR A 61 -20.60 -7.12 1.16
CA THR A 61 -19.62 -8.14 1.56
C THR A 61 -18.96 -7.82 2.89
N SER A 62 -18.26 -8.79 3.46
CA SER A 62 -17.46 -8.54 4.67
C SER A 62 -16.27 -7.62 4.36
N PHE A 63 -15.77 -6.91 5.37
CA PHE A 63 -14.59 -6.04 5.20
C PHE A 63 -13.34 -6.82 4.77
N ALA A 64 -13.15 -8.04 5.32
CA ALA A 64 -12.02 -8.90 4.95
C ALA A 64 -12.09 -9.36 3.50
N GLU A 65 -13.29 -9.66 3.00
CA GLU A 65 -13.51 -10.01 1.60
C GLU A 65 -13.30 -8.80 0.68
N ALA A 66 -13.87 -7.64 1.03
CA ALA A 66 -13.66 -6.41 0.27
C ALA A 66 -12.17 -6.05 0.16
N ARG A 67 -11.40 -6.22 1.24
CA ARG A 67 -9.93 -6.06 1.24
C ARG A 67 -9.25 -7.01 0.25
N LYS A 68 -9.61 -8.30 0.26
CA LYS A 68 -9.06 -9.27 -0.72
C LYS A 68 -9.33 -8.87 -2.16
N ILE A 69 -10.51 -8.31 -2.45
CA ILE A 69 -10.89 -7.84 -3.79
C ILE A 69 -10.06 -6.63 -4.22
N VAL A 70 -9.75 -5.70 -3.31
CA VAL A 70 -8.88 -4.56 -3.62
C VAL A 70 -7.45 -5.04 -3.85
N THR A 71 -6.91 -5.86 -2.94
CA THR A 71 -5.55 -6.39 -3.06
C THR A 71 -5.34 -7.25 -4.31
N SER A 72 -6.37 -7.98 -4.78
CA SER A 72 -6.26 -8.78 -6.01
C SER A 72 -6.23 -7.93 -7.29
N ARG A 73 -6.75 -6.70 -7.28
CA ARG A 73 -6.69 -5.75 -8.41
C ARG A 73 -5.36 -5.02 -8.49
N THR A 74 -4.74 -4.78 -7.34
CA THR A 74 -3.42 -4.15 -7.22
C THR A 74 -2.40 -5.18 -6.78
N PRO A 75 -1.91 -6.06 -7.67
CA PRO A 75 -0.88 -7.03 -7.31
C PRO A 75 0.36 -6.29 -6.79
N THR A 76 0.90 -6.77 -5.68
CA THR A 76 2.11 -6.22 -5.09
C THR A 76 3.25 -6.27 -6.11
N VAL A 77 3.79 -5.11 -6.45
CA VAL A 77 4.95 -4.99 -7.35
C VAL A 77 6.11 -5.81 -6.77
N GLY A 78 6.60 -6.78 -7.53
CA GLY A 78 7.71 -7.67 -7.13
C GLY A 78 7.28 -9.04 -6.60
N VAL A 79 5.98 -9.35 -6.49
CA VAL A 79 5.50 -10.71 -6.20
C VAL A 79 5.12 -11.39 -7.51
N SER A 80 5.98 -12.30 -7.99
CA SER A 80 5.69 -13.13 -9.17
C SER A 80 4.80 -14.31 -8.80
N TYR A 81 4.05 -14.85 -9.77
CA TYR A 81 3.26 -16.08 -9.56
C TYR A 81 4.11 -17.24 -9.03
N SER A 82 5.34 -17.40 -9.55
CA SER A 82 6.28 -18.42 -9.11
C SER A 82 6.67 -18.28 -7.64
N SER A 83 6.79 -17.06 -7.12
CA SER A 83 7.14 -16.82 -5.71
C SER A 83 6.04 -17.25 -4.73
N MET A 84 4.77 -17.25 -5.16
CA MET A 84 3.66 -17.72 -4.32
C MET A 84 3.54 -19.25 -4.30
N ALA A 85 3.91 -19.92 -5.40
CA ALA A 85 3.89 -21.39 -5.49
C ALA A 85 4.92 -22.06 -4.55
N SER A 86 5.97 -21.34 -4.14
CA SER A 86 7.03 -21.84 -3.26
C SER A 86 6.63 -21.87 -1.77
N ILE A 87 5.51 -21.25 -1.37
CA ILE A 87 5.07 -21.14 0.04
C ILE A 87 4.23 -22.36 0.45
N CYS A 88 4.63 -23.57 0.04
CA CYS A 88 4.04 -24.80 0.55
C CYS A 88 4.89 -25.31 1.72
N PRO A 89 4.41 -25.25 2.98
CA PRO A 89 5.16 -25.74 4.14
C PRO A 89 5.41 -27.26 4.13
N HIS A 90 4.76 -27.97 3.20
CA HIS A 90 4.81 -29.42 3.12
C HIS A 90 5.73 -29.97 2.03
N CYS A 91 6.22 -29.11 1.12
CA CYS A 91 7.18 -29.52 0.10
C CYS A 91 8.61 -29.37 0.65
N LYS A 92 9.15 -30.45 1.21
CA LYS A 92 10.56 -30.49 1.64
C LYS A 92 11.50 -30.51 0.42
N ASN A 93 11.99 -29.32 0.07
CA ASN A 93 13.38 -29.00 -0.30
C ASN A 93 13.91 -29.37 -1.71
N PRO A 94 15.07 -28.80 -2.15
CA PRO A 94 15.12 -27.70 -3.12
C PRO A 94 15.92 -28.06 -4.39
N ALA A 95 15.67 -27.37 -5.50
CA ALA A 95 16.55 -27.44 -6.67
C ALA A 95 16.71 -26.05 -7.30
N SER A 96 17.91 -25.53 -7.15
CA SER A 96 18.49 -24.40 -7.85
C SER A 96 18.37 -24.61 -9.35
N ALA A 97 17.72 -23.69 -10.06
CA ALA A 97 17.91 -23.54 -11.49
C ALA A 97 18.10 -22.04 -11.76
N GLN A 98 19.37 -21.67 -11.91
CA GLN A 98 19.78 -20.43 -12.55
C GLN A 98 19.10 -20.40 -13.92
N ALA A 99 18.21 -19.43 -14.16
CA ALA A 99 17.81 -19.10 -15.51
C ALA A 99 18.85 -18.12 -16.05
N GLU A 100 19.70 -18.62 -16.94
CA GLU A 100 20.64 -17.84 -17.73
C GLU A 100 19.92 -16.69 -18.43
N THR A 101 20.59 -15.54 -18.50
CA THR A 101 20.23 -14.47 -19.44
C THR A 101 20.92 -14.75 -20.77
N PRO A 102 20.19 -14.67 -21.90
CA PRO A 102 20.85 -14.22 -23.13
C PRO A 102 19.94 -13.38 -24.05
N PRO A 103 20.47 -12.58 -25.01
CA PRO A 103 21.62 -11.69 -24.98
C PRO A 103 21.22 -10.22 -25.28
N ASP A 104 22.11 -9.29 -24.93
CA ASP A 104 22.14 -7.90 -25.44
C ASP A 104 22.26 -7.89 -26.98
N ASN A 105 21.47 -7.08 -27.69
CA ASN A 105 21.76 -6.54 -29.04
C ASN A 105 20.72 -5.50 -29.52
N ASN A 106 20.90 -4.25 -29.07
CA ASN A 106 20.95 -2.96 -29.82
C ASN A 106 19.82 -2.52 -30.82
N PRO A 107 19.81 -1.25 -31.32
CA PRO A 107 18.70 -0.30 -31.19
C PRO A 107 17.84 -0.14 -32.47
N ILE A 108 16.56 0.19 -32.31
CA ILE A 108 15.68 0.47 -33.46
C ILE A 108 15.64 1.99 -33.73
N PRO A 109 15.78 2.45 -35.01
CA PRO A 109 16.00 3.85 -35.36
C PRO A 109 14.74 4.71 -35.24
N LEU A 110 14.96 5.98 -34.88
CA LEU A 110 13.99 7.06 -34.97
C LEU A 110 13.58 7.28 -36.44
N SER A 111 12.29 7.12 -36.73
CA SER A 111 11.60 7.65 -37.91
C SER A 111 10.41 8.44 -37.35
N LYS A 112 10.18 9.72 -37.64
CA LYS A 112 10.24 10.43 -38.91
C LYS A 112 10.41 11.94 -38.66
#